data_AF-A0A7D7RBK9-F1
#
_entry.id   AF-A0A7D7RBK9-F1
#
_cell.length_a   1.000
_cell.length_b   1.000
_cell.length_c   1.000
_cell.angle_alpha   90.00
_cell.angle_beta   90.00
_cell.angle_gamma   90.00
#
_symmetry.space_group_name_H-M   'P 1'
#
loop_
_entity.id
_entity.type
_entity.pdbx_description
1 polymer ?
#
loop_
_entity_poly.entity_id
_entity_poly.type
_entity_poly.pdbx_seq_one_letter_code
_entity_poly.pdbx_strand_id
1 'polypeptide(L)'
;MTLSFLAAHMAAEINAHDWSDAPYRFDRAGHRREKDTPSRRSGLALTADETQLVKANAAMVAAQVIGYLEGESFDPHEFALMAGVSREIRLTARGQRSGSIDAALRKDNGCFDTPGSTLRHVDGLAYSLEDAMAGVLRFPEGDAHSLSARTSVTLFFKGQCYGHGVVSRVELRHGWQVVVWDRYTTYAIPR
;
A
#
# COMPACT_ATOMS: atom_id res chain seq x y z
N MET A 1 -8.94 -18.92 -0.25
CA MET A 1 -7.62 -19.54 -0.54
C MET A 1 -7.06 -19.95 0.81
N THR A 2 -5.78 -20.22 0.95
CA THR A 2 -5.13 -20.24 2.26
C THR A 2 -4.04 -19.20 2.21
N LEU A 3 -3.95 -18.35 3.23
CA LEU A 3 -2.89 -17.35 3.33
C LEU A 3 -1.51 -17.97 3.14
N SER A 4 -0.59 -17.23 2.51
CA SER A 4 0.82 -17.59 2.50
C SER A 4 1.36 -17.66 3.94
N PHE A 5 2.51 -18.31 4.13
CA PHE A 5 3.16 -18.37 5.44
C PHE A 5 3.48 -16.97 6.00
N LEU A 6 3.98 -16.07 5.15
CA LEU A 6 4.28 -14.68 5.53
C LEU A 6 3.00 -13.95 5.97
N ALA A 7 1.93 -14.07 5.18
CA ALA A 7 0.65 -13.45 5.47
C ALA A 7 0.03 -13.99 6.76
N ALA A 8 0.05 -15.32 6.96
CA ALA A 8 -0.46 -15.96 8.17
C ALA A 8 0.32 -15.53 9.42
N HIS A 9 1.65 -15.47 9.36
CA HIS A 9 2.48 -15.02 10.48
C HIS A 9 2.27 -13.55 10.81
N MET A 10 2.20 -12.68 9.80
CA MET A 10 1.92 -11.26 10.01
C MET A 10 0.54 -11.05 10.65
N ALA A 11 -0.48 -11.76 10.15
CA ALA A 11 -1.82 -11.73 10.73
C ALA A 11 -1.82 -12.22 12.19
N ALA A 12 -1.13 -13.33 12.48
CA ALA A 12 -1.02 -13.86 13.83
C ALA A 12 -0.35 -12.86 14.80
N GLU A 13 0.73 -12.19 14.37
CA GLU A 13 1.41 -11.18 15.17
C GLU A 13 0.49 -9.98 15.46
N ILE A 14 -0.21 -9.46 14.44
CA ILE A 14 -1.18 -8.38 14.61
C ILE A 14 -2.30 -8.79 15.58
N ASN A 15 -2.78 -10.02 15.48
CA ASN A 15 -3.85 -10.50 16.37
C ASN A 15 -3.39 -10.64 17.83
N ALA A 16 -2.14 -11.08 18.04
CA ALA A 16 -1.56 -11.31 19.36
C ALA A 16 -1.18 -10.01 20.10
N HIS A 17 -0.96 -8.92 19.36
CA HIS A 17 -0.64 -7.61 19.91
C HIS A 17 -1.82 -7.00 20.68
N ASP A 18 -1.51 -6.35 21.81
CA ASP A 18 -2.48 -5.56 22.58
C ASP A 18 -2.53 -4.12 22.02
N TRP A 19 -3.62 -3.81 21.31
CA TRP A 19 -3.80 -2.52 20.68
C TRP A 19 -4.43 -1.45 21.60
N SER A 20 -4.81 -1.82 22.83
CA SER A 20 -5.67 -0.97 23.69
C SER A 20 -4.98 0.30 24.19
N ASP A 21 -3.65 0.34 24.22
CA ASP A 21 -2.87 1.54 24.59
C ASP A 21 -1.79 1.90 23.57
N ALA A 22 -1.83 1.29 22.38
CA ALA A 22 -0.82 1.45 21.33
C ALA A 22 -0.50 2.92 20.96
N PRO A 23 -1.46 3.86 20.85
CA PRO A 23 -1.14 5.26 20.54
C PRO A 23 -0.39 6.00 21.64
N TYR A 24 -0.44 5.51 22.88
CA TYR A 24 0.11 6.18 24.06
C TYR A 24 1.44 5.57 24.50
N ARG A 25 1.95 4.58 23.77
CA ARG A 25 3.13 3.81 24.16
C ARG A 25 3.99 3.44 22.96
N PHE A 26 5.27 3.80 23.04
CA PHE A 26 6.24 3.55 21.96
C PHE A 26 7.03 2.25 22.14
N ASP A 27 7.11 1.71 23.37
CA ASP A 27 7.87 0.49 23.67
C ASP A 27 6.97 -0.75 23.75
N ARG A 28 7.47 -1.88 23.22
CA ARG A 28 6.96 -3.27 23.39
C ARG A 28 5.80 -3.70 22.48
N ALA A 29 6.14 -4.05 21.25
CA ALA A 29 5.28 -4.83 20.35
C ALA A 29 4.79 -6.17 20.97
N GLY A 30 5.41 -6.69 22.03
CA GLY A 30 5.00 -7.92 22.73
C GLY A 30 4.29 -7.70 24.07
N HIS A 31 3.93 -6.47 24.43
CA HIS A 31 3.28 -6.18 25.70
C HIS A 31 1.80 -6.64 25.73
N ARG A 32 1.31 -6.93 26.94
CA ARG A 32 -0.12 -7.07 27.23
C ARG A 32 -0.48 -6.28 28.48
N ARG A 33 -1.43 -5.35 28.35
CA ARG A 33 -1.82 -4.41 29.40
C ARG A 33 -2.29 -5.09 30.67
N GLU A 34 -2.95 -6.24 30.52
CA GLU A 34 -3.39 -7.11 31.60
C GLU A 34 -2.23 -7.67 32.47
N LYS A 35 -1.03 -7.81 31.90
CA LYS A 35 0.16 -8.37 32.55
C LYS A 35 1.12 -7.30 33.06
N ASP A 36 0.86 -6.04 32.72
CA ASP A 36 1.74 -4.95 33.12
C ASP A 36 1.53 -4.51 34.57
N THR A 37 2.64 -4.21 35.22
CA THR A 37 2.62 -3.59 36.55
C THR A 37 2.02 -2.18 36.46
N PRO A 38 1.40 -1.66 37.54
CA PRO A 38 0.82 -0.33 37.53
C PRO A 38 1.78 0.77 37.07
N SER A 39 3.07 0.65 37.38
CA SER A 39 4.13 1.58 36.96
C SER A 39 4.51 1.52 35.47
N ARG A 40 4.09 0.48 34.76
CA ARG A 40 4.41 0.27 33.33
C ARG A 40 3.20 0.44 32.42
N ARG A 41 1.98 0.36 32.98
CA ARG A 41 0.74 0.58 32.25
C ARG A 41 0.59 2.06 31.87
N SER A 42 0.13 2.33 30.66
CA SER A 42 -0.27 3.69 30.27
C SER A 42 -1.44 4.18 31.15
N GLY A 43 -1.45 5.47 31.48
CA GLY A 43 -2.58 6.10 32.15
C GLY A 43 -3.84 6.20 31.27
N LEU A 44 -3.67 6.10 29.95
CA LEU A 44 -4.73 6.20 28.94
C LEU A 44 -4.91 4.87 28.22
N ALA A 45 -6.16 4.50 27.93
CA ALA A 45 -6.48 3.36 27.10
C ALA A 45 -7.65 3.71 26.19
N LEU A 46 -7.60 3.15 24.98
CA LEU A 46 -8.67 3.18 24.01
C LEU A 46 -9.87 2.38 24.52
N THR A 47 -11.05 2.77 24.07
CA THR A 47 -12.26 1.94 24.17
C THR A 47 -12.11 0.67 23.32
N ALA A 48 -13.00 -0.31 23.52
CA ALA A 48 -12.99 -1.54 22.73
C ALA A 48 -13.13 -1.26 21.22
N ASP A 49 -14.02 -0.33 20.85
CA ASP A 49 -14.27 0.02 19.45
C ASP A 49 -13.06 0.73 18.82
N GLU A 50 -12.47 1.70 19.52
CA GLU A 50 -11.23 2.37 19.09
C GLU A 50 -10.07 1.38 18.93
N THR A 51 -9.95 0.43 19.86
CA THR A 51 -8.95 -0.65 19.79
C THR A 51 -9.11 -1.48 18.52
N GLN A 52 -10.36 -1.83 18.15
CA GLN A 52 -10.63 -2.57 16.93
C GLN A 52 -10.34 -1.76 15.67
N LEU A 53 -10.60 -0.45 15.68
CA LEU A 53 -10.26 0.43 14.55
C LEU A 53 -8.75 0.53 14.34
N VAL A 54 -7.97 0.69 15.41
CA VAL A 54 -6.50 0.70 15.32
C VAL A 54 -5.97 -0.63 14.79
N LYS A 55 -6.45 -1.77 15.34
CA LYS A 55 -6.10 -3.11 14.85
C LYS A 55 -6.44 -3.27 13.37
N ALA A 56 -7.64 -2.86 12.96
CA ALA A 56 -8.09 -2.96 11.57
C ALA A 56 -7.19 -2.13 10.64
N ASN A 57 -6.86 -0.89 11.01
CA ASN A 57 -5.96 -0.04 10.22
C ASN A 57 -4.57 -0.65 10.09
N ALA A 58 -3.99 -1.18 11.18
CA ALA A 58 -2.72 -1.88 11.14
C ALA A 58 -2.77 -3.12 10.22
N ALA A 59 -3.85 -3.91 10.31
CA ALA A 59 -4.08 -5.03 9.42
C ALA A 59 -4.18 -4.61 7.95
N MET A 60 -4.88 -3.50 7.64
CA MET A 60 -5.02 -3.04 6.26
C MET A 60 -3.71 -2.50 5.67
N VAL A 61 -2.87 -1.85 6.50
CA VAL A 61 -1.53 -1.43 6.07
C VAL A 61 -0.66 -2.64 5.74
N ALA A 62 -0.65 -3.68 6.59
CA ALA A 62 0.08 -4.91 6.32
C ALA A 62 -0.48 -5.63 5.08
N ALA A 63 -1.80 -5.71 4.95
CA ALA A 63 -2.48 -6.31 3.81
C ALA A 63 -2.16 -5.59 2.49
N GLN A 64 -1.96 -4.26 2.48
CA GLN A 64 -1.50 -3.53 1.29
C GLN A 64 -0.14 -4.03 0.82
N VAL A 65 0.81 -4.21 1.74
CA VAL A 65 2.17 -4.67 1.42
C VAL A 65 2.13 -6.10 0.92
N ILE A 66 1.42 -6.98 1.63
CA ILE A 66 1.32 -8.39 1.25
C ILE A 66 0.60 -8.53 -0.09
N GLY A 67 -0.51 -7.84 -0.29
CA GLY A 67 -1.22 -7.84 -1.57
C GLY A 67 -0.37 -7.34 -2.73
N TYR A 68 0.50 -6.35 -2.51
CA TYR A 68 1.46 -5.93 -3.53
C TYR A 68 2.51 -7.01 -3.83
N LEU A 69 3.02 -7.71 -2.82
CA LEU A 69 4.04 -8.75 -3.00
C LEU A 69 3.47 -10.04 -3.61
N GLU A 70 2.24 -10.40 -3.27
CA GLU A 70 1.62 -11.69 -3.63
C GLU A 70 0.60 -11.57 -4.77
N GLY A 71 0.12 -10.36 -5.09
CA GLY A 71 -0.81 -10.12 -6.18
C GLY A 71 -2.15 -10.82 -5.99
N GLU A 72 -2.63 -11.49 -7.05
CA GLU A 72 -3.98 -12.08 -7.11
C GLU A 72 -4.21 -13.25 -6.15
N SER A 73 -3.15 -13.90 -5.66
CA SER A 73 -3.29 -15.02 -4.71
C SER A 73 -3.62 -14.58 -3.28
N PHE A 74 -3.55 -13.29 -2.99
CA PHE A 74 -3.81 -12.76 -1.64
C PHE A 74 -5.31 -12.45 -1.44
N ASP A 75 -5.93 -13.08 -0.43
CA ASP A 75 -7.31 -12.75 0.00
C ASP A 75 -7.28 -11.81 1.22
N PRO A 76 -7.60 -10.51 1.04
CA PRO A 76 -7.58 -9.54 2.14
C PRO A 76 -8.64 -9.81 3.22
N HIS A 77 -9.75 -10.48 2.88
CA HIS A 77 -10.80 -10.81 3.85
C HIS A 77 -10.37 -11.94 4.78
N GLU A 78 -9.67 -12.93 4.24
CA GLU A 78 -9.08 -14.02 5.00
C GLU A 78 -7.97 -13.49 5.92
N PHE A 79 -7.12 -12.60 5.39
CA PHE A 79 -6.09 -11.92 6.19
C PHE A 79 -6.70 -11.13 7.34
N ALA A 80 -7.73 -10.31 7.09
CA ALA A 80 -8.40 -9.54 8.13
C ALA A 80 -9.01 -10.43 9.23
N LEU A 81 -9.59 -11.57 8.86
CA LEU A 81 -10.12 -12.54 9.82
C LEU A 81 -9.00 -13.10 10.71
N MET A 82 -7.88 -13.54 10.11
CA MET A 82 -6.75 -14.10 10.85
C MET A 82 -6.02 -13.04 11.69
N ALA A 83 -6.02 -11.78 11.25
CA ALA A 83 -5.50 -10.64 12.00
C ALA A 83 -6.41 -10.24 13.19
N GLY A 84 -7.54 -10.92 13.36
CA GLY A 84 -8.46 -10.69 14.48
C GLY A 84 -9.26 -9.40 14.35
N VAL A 85 -9.47 -8.90 13.13
CA VAL A 85 -10.38 -7.78 12.89
C VAL A 85 -11.81 -8.22 13.22
N SER A 86 -12.56 -7.34 13.90
CA SER A 86 -13.89 -7.68 14.39
C SER A 86 -14.89 -8.02 13.27
N ARG A 87 -15.96 -8.71 13.62
CA ARG A 87 -16.99 -9.15 12.66
C ARG A 87 -17.70 -7.95 12.04
N GLU A 88 -17.94 -6.91 12.83
CA GLU A 88 -18.67 -5.69 12.46
C GLU A 88 -17.96 -4.91 11.36
N ILE A 89 -16.63 -4.98 11.31
CA ILE A 89 -15.81 -4.38 10.26
C ILE A 89 -15.75 -5.29 9.03
N ARG A 90 -15.53 -6.60 9.24
CA ARG A 90 -15.32 -7.56 8.14
C ARG A 90 -16.60 -7.95 7.41
N LEU A 91 -17.75 -7.93 8.08
CA LEU A 91 -19.01 -8.43 7.53
C LEU A 91 -20.13 -7.40 7.65
N THR A 92 -21.05 -7.43 6.69
CA THR A 92 -22.32 -6.70 6.75
C THR A 92 -23.25 -7.32 7.80
N ALA A 93 -24.35 -6.62 8.13
CA ALA A 93 -25.40 -7.15 8.99
C ALA A 93 -25.94 -8.53 8.53
N ARG A 94 -25.92 -8.79 7.21
CA ARG A 94 -26.35 -10.06 6.60
C ARG A 94 -25.26 -11.14 6.55
N GLY A 95 -24.10 -10.90 7.17
CA GLY A 95 -22.97 -11.83 7.21
C GLY A 95 -22.16 -11.92 5.91
N GLN A 96 -22.43 -11.06 4.93
CA GLN A 96 -21.64 -10.98 3.68
C GLN A 96 -20.36 -10.19 3.90
N ARG A 97 -19.33 -10.41 3.07
CA ARG A 97 -18.08 -9.63 3.06
C ARG A 97 -18.38 -8.13 3.00
N SER A 98 -17.77 -7.36 3.89
CA SER A 98 -17.90 -5.90 3.93
C SER A 98 -17.04 -5.27 2.86
N GLY A 99 -17.61 -4.36 2.07
CA GLY A 99 -16.83 -3.56 1.11
C GLY A 99 -15.79 -2.65 1.77
N SER A 100 -15.86 -2.43 3.08
CA SER A 100 -14.89 -1.62 3.83
C SER A 100 -13.47 -2.21 3.80
N ILE A 101 -13.33 -3.55 3.75
CA ILE A 101 -12.02 -4.20 3.67
C ILE A 101 -11.36 -3.88 2.32
N ASP A 102 -12.12 -4.01 1.22
CA ASP A 102 -11.62 -3.69 -0.11
C ASP A 102 -11.36 -2.19 -0.27
N ALA A 103 -12.24 -1.33 0.27
CA ALA A 103 -12.10 0.12 0.21
C ALA A 103 -10.92 0.66 1.02
N ALA A 104 -10.43 -0.08 2.02
CA ALA A 104 -9.24 0.28 2.79
C ALA A 104 -7.93 0.03 2.02
N LEU A 105 -7.99 -0.72 0.91
CA LEU A 105 -6.84 -1.13 0.12
C LEU A 105 -6.77 -0.31 -1.16
N ARG A 106 -5.56 0.10 -1.52
CA ARG A 106 -5.28 0.82 -2.75
C ARG A 106 -5.04 -0.20 -3.85
N LYS A 107 -5.92 -0.19 -4.85
CA LYS A 107 -5.83 -1.04 -6.04
C LYS A 107 -5.91 -0.18 -7.30
N ASP A 108 -5.13 -0.53 -8.31
CA ASP A 108 -5.18 0.04 -9.65
C ASP A 108 -5.37 -1.11 -10.66
N ASN A 109 -6.40 -1.03 -11.50
CA ASN A 109 -6.77 -2.08 -12.46
C ASN A 109 -6.81 -3.50 -11.87
N GLY A 110 -7.34 -3.64 -10.64
CA GLY A 110 -7.44 -4.92 -9.94
C GLY A 110 -6.16 -5.39 -9.25
N CYS A 111 -5.02 -4.75 -9.51
CA CYS A 111 -3.75 -5.02 -8.85
C CYS A 111 -3.59 -4.16 -7.59
N PHE A 112 -2.93 -4.68 -6.56
CA PHE A 112 -2.56 -3.87 -5.40
C PHE A 112 -1.54 -2.81 -5.77
N ASP A 113 -1.77 -1.58 -5.32
CA ASP A 113 -0.86 -0.47 -5.52
C ASP A 113 0.40 -0.61 -4.66
N THR A 114 1.44 0.10 -5.06
CA THR A 114 2.77 0.01 -4.45
C THR A 114 2.78 0.57 -3.02
N PRO A 115 3.41 -0.11 -2.04
CA PRO A 115 3.54 0.42 -0.69
C PRO A 115 4.20 1.81 -0.64
N GLY A 116 3.56 2.74 0.07
CA GLY A 116 3.99 4.13 0.19
C GLY A 116 3.64 5.03 -1.01
N SER A 117 2.95 4.51 -2.03
CA SER A 117 2.39 5.34 -3.09
C SER A 117 1.31 6.28 -2.54
N THR A 118 1.19 7.43 -3.21
CA THR A 118 0.18 8.45 -2.91
C THR A 118 -1.06 8.31 -3.80
N LEU A 119 -1.19 7.20 -4.56
CA LEU A 119 -2.14 7.03 -5.68
C LEU A 119 -2.13 8.17 -6.70
N ARG A 120 -1.16 9.07 -6.61
CA ARG A 120 -1.05 10.20 -7.53
C ARG A 120 -0.67 9.63 -8.88
N HIS A 121 -1.64 9.65 -9.77
CA HIS A 121 -1.45 9.35 -11.17
C HIS A 121 -1.04 10.63 -11.89
N VAL A 122 0.01 10.56 -12.69
CA VAL A 122 0.49 11.69 -13.50
C VAL A 122 0.68 11.22 -14.93
N ASP A 123 0.21 12.00 -15.88
CA ASP A 123 0.53 11.75 -17.28
C ASP A 123 1.94 12.27 -17.58
N GLY A 124 2.83 11.37 -17.99
CA GLY A 124 4.17 11.70 -18.46
C GLY A 124 4.19 11.84 -19.98
N LEU A 125 4.78 12.91 -20.49
CA LEU A 125 4.96 13.11 -21.93
C LEU A 125 6.40 12.78 -22.32
N ALA A 126 6.59 11.77 -23.17
CA ALA A 126 7.88 11.50 -23.76
C ALA A 126 8.23 12.53 -24.84
N TYR A 127 9.51 12.83 -25.00
CA TYR A 127 10.00 13.77 -26.02
C TYR A 127 10.02 13.16 -27.43
N SER A 128 10.16 11.84 -27.53
CA SER A 128 10.26 11.12 -28.79
C SER A 128 9.53 9.79 -28.72
N LEU A 129 9.28 9.21 -29.90
CA LEU A 129 8.71 7.87 -30.02
C LEU A 129 9.62 6.82 -29.38
N GLU A 130 10.94 6.94 -29.60
CA GLU A 130 11.94 6.03 -29.05
C GLU A 130 11.97 6.09 -27.52
N ASP A 131 11.95 7.31 -26.95
CA ASP A 131 11.84 7.50 -25.50
C ASP A 131 10.56 6.83 -24.97
N ALA A 132 9.42 7.03 -25.65
CA ALA A 132 8.14 6.44 -25.24
C ALA A 132 8.17 4.91 -25.26
N MET A 133 8.72 4.31 -26.33
CA MET A 133 8.85 2.85 -26.47
C MET A 133 9.84 2.24 -25.47
N ALA A 134 10.90 2.98 -25.13
CA ALA A 134 11.90 2.56 -24.13
C ALA A 134 11.46 2.84 -22.68
N GLY A 135 10.30 3.48 -22.47
CA GLY A 135 9.85 3.91 -21.15
C GLY A 135 10.67 5.06 -20.56
N VAL A 136 11.39 5.82 -21.37
CA VAL A 136 12.20 6.95 -20.90
C VAL A 136 11.28 8.14 -20.66
N LEU A 137 11.20 8.57 -19.41
CA LEU A 137 10.58 9.83 -19.02
C LEU A 137 11.64 10.72 -18.38
N ARG A 138 11.78 11.93 -18.92
CA ARG A 138 12.74 12.92 -18.46
C ARG A 138 12.16 14.32 -18.60
N PHE A 139 12.69 15.26 -17.83
CA PHE A 139 12.30 16.67 -17.85
C PHE A 139 13.54 17.55 -17.70
N PRO A 140 13.54 18.79 -18.23
CA PRO A 140 14.61 19.74 -18.01
C PRO A 140 14.83 19.99 -16.52
N GLU A 141 16.08 20.17 -16.12
CA GLU A 141 16.40 20.54 -14.75
C GLU A 141 15.73 21.88 -14.38
N GLY A 142 14.98 21.90 -13.28
CA GLY A 142 14.24 23.08 -12.81
C GLY A 142 12.74 23.05 -13.13
N ASP A 143 12.28 22.17 -14.01
CA ASP A 143 10.85 21.92 -14.15
C ASP A 143 10.34 21.23 -12.88
N ALA A 144 9.42 21.88 -12.18
CA ALA A 144 8.81 21.37 -10.96
C ALA A 144 7.77 20.29 -11.29
N HIS A 145 8.19 19.21 -11.94
CA HIS A 145 7.37 18.01 -11.97
C HIS A 145 7.45 17.36 -10.59
N SER A 146 6.35 17.41 -9.87
CA SER A 146 6.18 16.79 -8.56
C SER A 146 6.06 15.27 -8.66
N LEU A 147 6.99 14.63 -9.36
CA LEU A 147 7.18 13.19 -9.35
C LEU A 147 8.03 12.85 -8.14
N SER A 148 7.45 12.11 -7.20
CA SER A 148 8.16 11.56 -6.07
C SER A 148 8.36 10.06 -6.29
N ALA A 149 9.19 9.45 -5.44
CA ALA A 149 9.12 8.01 -5.28
C ALA A 149 7.65 7.59 -5.06
N ARG A 150 7.27 6.47 -5.68
CA ARG A 150 5.94 5.86 -5.65
C ARG A 150 4.82 6.66 -6.35
N THR A 151 5.13 7.65 -7.18
CA THR A 151 4.16 8.22 -8.12
C THR A 151 3.88 7.23 -9.25
N SER A 152 2.61 7.01 -9.59
CA SER A 152 2.22 6.22 -10.76
C SER A 152 2.15 7.12 -11.98
N VAL A 153 2.74 6.68 -13.09
CA VAL A 153 2.84 7.48 -14.30
C VAL A 153 2.39 6.67 -15.51
N THR A 154 1.46 7.22 -16.28
CA THR A 154 1.20 6.73 -17.64
C THR A 154 2.01 7.55 -18.63
N LEU A 155 2.81 6.87 -19.44
CA LEU A 155 3.67 7.50 -20.44
C LEU A 155 2.95 7.63 -21.78
N PHE A 156 2.90 8.84 -22.30
CA PHE A 156 2.29 9.17 -23.57
C PHE A 156 3.28 9.81 -24.55
N PHE A 157 3.04 9.62 -25.85
CA PHE A 157 3.68 10.38 -26.92
C PHE A 157 2.65 10.66 -28.01
N LYS A 158 2.53 11.94 -28.42
CA LYS A 158 1.55 12.43 -29.39
C LYS A 158 0.12 11.92 -29.14
N GLY A 159 -0.30 11.90 -27.87
CA GLY A 159 -1.65 11.48 -27.45
C GLY A 159 -1.88 9.97 -27.42
N GLN A 160 -0.90 9.16 -27.80
CA GLN A 160 -0.96 7.70 -27.68
C GLN A 160 -0.25 7.24 -26.40
N CYS A 161 -0.80 6.21 -25.75
CA CYS A 161 -0.28 5.61 -24.52
C CYS A 161 0.74 4.50 -24.85
N TYR A 162 1.91 4.52 -24.20
CA TYR A 162 3.02 3.61 -24.45
C TYR A 162 3.31 2.66 -23.30
N GLY A 163 2.92 3.02 -22.08
CA GLY A 163 3.09 2.17 -20.92
C GLY A 163 2.70 2.88 -19.65
N HIS A 164 2.73 2.15 -18.54
CA HIS A 164 2.60 2.73 -17.21
C HIS A 164 3.68 2.18 -16.30
N GLY A 165 4.09 2.97 -15.31
CA GLY A 165 5.01 2.51 -14.28
C GLY A 165 4.95 3.31 -13.01
N VAL A 166 5.71 2.84 -12.03
CA VAL A 166 5.82 3.46 -10.71
C VAL A 166 7.23 4.02 -10.58
N VAL A 167 7.33 5.30 -10.24
CA VAL A 167 8.61 5.98 -10.02
C VAL A 167 9.29 5.36 -8.81
N SER A 168 10.50 4.81 -8.97
CA SER A 168 11.39 4.45 -7.86
C SER A 168 12.03 5.72 -7.29
N ARG A 169 12.65 6.51 -8.17
CA ARG A 169 13.29 7.79 -7.86
C ARG A 169 13.45 8.63 -9.11
N VAL A 170 13.81 9.89 -8.93
CA VAL A 170 14.19 10.80 -10.03
C VAL A 170 15.68 11.10 -9.87
N GLU A 171 16.45 10.94 -10.94
CA GLU A 171 17.90 11.18 -10.95
C GLU A 171 18.24 12.37 -11.85
N LEU A 172 19.19 13.20 -11.44
CA LEU A 172 19.74 14.23 -12.30
C LEU A 172 20.85 13.65 -13.19
N ARG A 173 20.68 13.73 -14.51
CA ARG A 173 21.64 13.26 -15.52
C ARG A 173 21.81 14.34 -16.59
N HIS A 174 22.99 14.96 -16.65
CA HIS A 174 23.34 15.94 -17.69
C HIS A 174 22.32 17.08 -17.88
N GLY A 175 21.82 17.68 -16.80
CA GLY A 175 20.82 18.74 -16.86
C GLY A 175 19.38 18.26 -17.10
N TRP A 176 19.13 16.95 -16.99
CA TRP A 176 17.82 16.34 -17.06
C TRP A 176 17.47 15.64 -15.77
N GLN A 177 16.24 15.80 -15.31
CA GLN A 177 15.62 14.92 -14.32
C GLN A 177 15.07 13.69 -15.04
N VAL A 178 15.65 12.52 -14.81
CA VAL A 178 15.28 11.25 -15.44
C VAL A 178 14.57 10.36 -14.44
N VAL A 179 13.40 9.85 -14.83
CA VAL A 179 12.62 8.92 -14.01
C VAL A 179 13.27 7.54 -14.04
N VAL A 180 13.55 7.00 -12.85
CA VAL A 180 13.93 5.61 -12.65
C VAL A 180 12.71 4.86 -12.17
N TRP A 181 12.33 3.81 -12.88
CA TRP A 181 11.15 3.01 -12.57
C TRP A 181 11.46 1.94 -11.53
N ASP A 182 10.52 1.73 -10.61
CA ASP A 182 10.49 0.54 -9.77
C ASP A 182 9.94 -0.65 -10.58
N ARG A 183 8.84 -0.39 -11.29
CA ARG A 183 8.23 -1.27 -12.28
C ARG A 183 7.71 -0.41 -13.43
N TYR A 184 7.91 -0.86 -14.66
CA TYR A 184 7.33 -0.25 -15.85
C TYR A 184 6.82 -1.35 -16.78
N THR A 185 5.58 -1.19 -17.24
CA THR A 185 4.92 -2.11 -18.16
C THR A 185 4.69 -1.36 -19.46
N THR A 186 5.32 -1.79 -20.54
CA THR A 186 5.04 -1.30 -21.89
C THR A 186 3.75 -1.92 -22.41
N TYR A 187 2.96 -1.13 -23.12
CA TYR A 187 1.87 -1.67 -23.90
C TYR A 187 2.40 -2.16 -25.25
N ALA A 188 1.91 -3.32 -25.70
CA ALA A 188 2.23 -3.83 -27.03
C ALA A 188 1.61 -2.87 -28.05
N ILE A 189 2.44 -2.09 -28.73
CA ILE A 189 2.00 -1.24 -29.83
C ILE A 189 2.06 -2.09 -31.09
N PRO A 190 0.94 -2.30 -31.79
CA PRO A 190 0.95 -2.97 -33.08
C PRO A 190 1.91 -2.22 -34.01
N ARG A 191 2.87 -2.95 -34.59
CA ARG A 191 3.79 -2.42 -35.59
C ARG A 191 3.06 -2.04 -36.87
#